data_AF-A0A0R3RFR0-F1
#
_entry.id   AF-A0A0R3RFR0-F1
#
_cell.length_a   1.000
_cell.length_b   1.000
_cell.length_c   1.000
_cell.angle_alpha   90.00
_cell.angle_beta   90.00
_cell.angle_gamma   90.00
#
_symmetry.space_group_name_H-M   'P 1'
#
loop_
_entity.id
_entity.type
_entity.pdbx_description
1 polymer ?
#
loop_
_entity_poly.entity_id
_entity_poly.type
_entity_poly.pdbx_seq_one_letter_code
_entity_poly.pdbx_strand_id
1 'polypeptide(L)'
;MFAVVTPTKIVVPRTPRSTVPLTRGATSDTSTARSTYSDWTAWSCTESCGGCGIGRRTRTCLSASNACIDTTTEFNHESCNQHPCPFGKRICCGNYRLGQIEGHFACIP
;
A
#
# COMPACT_ATOMS: atom_id res chain seq x y z
N MET A 1 41.90 -18.07 23.47
CA MET A 1 41.46 -16.74 23.94
C MET A 1 40.83 -16.05 22.74
N PHE A 2 39.51 -16.09 22.61
CA PHE A 2 38.79 -15.58 21.42
C PHE A 2 38.16 -14.24 21.79
N ALA A 3 38.53 -13.18 21.06
CA ALA A 3 37.97 -11.84 21.25
C ALA A 3 36.57 -11.78 20.62
N VAL A 4 35.55 -11.57 21.44
CA VAL A 4 34.17 -11.35 21.01
C VAL A 4 34.06 -9.90 20.53
N VAL A 5 33.92 -9.70 19.22
CA VAL A 5 33.69 -8.36 18.64
C VAL A 5 32.18 -8.16 18.50
N THR A 6 31.61 -7.26 19.31
CA THR A 6 30.19 -6.87 19.25
C THR A 6 29.92 -5.97 18.03
N PRO A 7 28.83 -6.18 17.26
CA PRO A 7 28.50 -5.29 16.16
C PRO A 7 27.98 -3.94 16.66
N THR A 8 28.67 -2.85 16.32
CA THR A 8 28.23 -1.47 16.53
C THR A 8 26.99 -1.16 15.68
N LYS A 9 25.88 -0.86 16.36
CA LYS A 9 24.63 -0.40 15.76
C LYS A 9 24.86 1.00 15.17
N ILE A 10 24.94 1.12 13.85
CA ILE A 10 25.00 2.43 13.16
C ILE A 10 23.61 3.07 13.31
N VAL A 11 23.50 4.02 14.25
CA VAL A 11 22.32 4.88 14.40
C VAL A 11 22.43 5.98 13.33
N VAL A 12 21.67 5.84 12.24
CA VAL A 12 21.52 6.90 11.24
C VAL A 12 20.65 8.01 11.85
N PRO A 13 21.13 9.26 11.98
CA PRO A 13 20.32 10.35 12.48
C PRO A 13 19.17 10.64 11.50
N ARG A 14 17.91 10.51 11.94
CA ARG A 14 16.76 10.98 11.16
C ARG A 14 16.66 12.50 11.31
N THR A 15 16.91 13.22 10.22
CA THR A 15 16.67 14.66 10.09
C THR A 15 15.16 14.95 10.21
N PRO A 16 14.72 15.87 11.09
CA PRO A 16 13.33 16.32 11.10
C PRO A 16 13.12 17.34 9.98
N ARG A 17 12.41 16.95 8.91
CA ARG A 17 11.98 17.89 7.87
C ARG A 17 10.64 18.50 8.27
N SER A 18 10.70 19.58 9.04
CA SER A 18 9.59 20.52 9.20
C SER A 18 9.87 21.76 8.33
N THR A 19 9.03 21.99 7.32
CA THR A 19 9.02 23.26 6.59
C THR A 19 7.57 23.55 6.20
N VAL A 20 7.01 24.58 6.82
CA VAL A 20 5.70 25.20 6.55
C VAL A 20 5.99 26.70 6.42
N PRO A 21 5.23 27.52 5.67
CA PRO A 21 4.77 27.40 4.28
C PRO A 21 5.23 28.63 3.45
N LEU A 22 5.11 28.61 2.11
CA LEU A 22 4.99 29.87 1.36
C LEU A 22 4.05 29.73 0.15
N THR A 23 3.07 30.63 0.15
CA THR A 23 1.89 30.77 -0.71
C THR A 23 2.23 31.28 -2.11
N ARG A 24 1.44 30.86 -3.11
CA ARG A 24 0.77 31.69 -4.15
C ARG A 24 0.80 31.03 -5.53
N GLY A 25 -0.38 30.67 -6.01
CA GLY A 25 -0.63 30.22 -7.37
C GLY A 25 -1.99 29.55 -7.49
N ALA A 26 -3.07 30.29 -7.28
CA ALA A 26 -4.39 29.83 -7.67
C ALA A 26 -4.47 29.89 -9.20
N THR A 27 -4.17 28.78 -9.86
CA THR A 27 -4.59 28.57 -11.25
C THR A 27 -6.05 28.17 -11.20
N SER A 28 -6.89 29.02 -11.79
CA SER A 28 -8.29 28.74 -12.11
C SER A 28 -8.38 27.53 -13.04
N ASP A 29 -8.35 26.34 -12.46
CA ASP A 29 -8.88 25.15 -13.11
C ASP A 29 -10.38 25.15 -12.89
N THR A 30 -11.12 25.11 -13.99
CA THR A 30 -12.55 24.81 -14.06
C THR A 30 -12.93 23.84 -12.94
N SER A 31 -13.71 24.34 -11.98
CA SER A 31 -14.11 23.65 -10.76
C SER A 31 -15.02 22.45 -11.08
N THR A 32 -14.46 21.37 -11.62
CA THR A 32 -14.96 20.04 -11.30
C THR A 32 -14.64 19.85 -9.82
N ALA A 33 -15.63 20.04 -8.95
CA ALA A 33 -15.47 19.84 -7.52
C ALA A 33 -14.98 18.41 -7.29
N ARG A 34 -13.66 18.24 -7.12
CA ARG A 34 -13.07 16.94 -6.79
C ARG A 34 -13.61 16.54 -5.43
N SER A 35 -14.19 15.35 -5.34
CA SER A 35 -14.61 14.78 -4.07
C SER A 35 -13.41 14.73 -3.12
N THR A 36 -13.64 15.20 -1.90
CA THR A 36 -12.70 15.09 -0.78
C THR A 36 -13.04 13.82 -0.02
N TYR A 37 -12.02 13.04 0.35
CA TYR A 37 -12.20 11.80 1.11
C TYR A 37 -11.39 11.83 2.41
N SER A 38 -11.79 11.01 3.37
CA SER A 38 -10.99 10.70 4.55
C SER A 38 -9.72 9.94 4.17
N ASP A 39 -8.84 9.76 5.15
CA ASP A 39 -7.78 8.78 5.05
C ASP A 39 -8.34 7.37 4.82
N TRP A 40 -7.55 6.54 4.14
CA TRP A 40 -7.85 5.13 3.97
C TRP A 40 -7.78 4.39 5.31
N THR A 41 -8.67 3.42 5.51
CA THR A 41 -8.51 2.43 6.58
C THR A 41 -7.24 1.63 6.40
N ALA A 42 -6.82 0.97 7.47
CA ALA A 42 -5.75 -0.01 7.42
C ALA A 42 -6.02 -1.05 6.32
N TRP A 43 -4.95 -1.42 5.62
CA TRP A 43 -4.99 -2.45 4.58
C TRP A 43 -5.17 -3.82 5.22
N SER A 44 -6.05 -4.63 4.63
CA SER A 44 -6.26 -6.03 4.98
C SER A 44 -6.16 -6.90 3.72
N CYS A 45 -5.71 -8.14 3.86
CA CYS A 45 -5.62 -9.10 2.76
C CYS A 45 -6.16 -10.45 3.21
N THR A 46 -6.93 -11.14 2.36
CA THR A 46 -7.56 -12.43 2.72
C THR A 46 -6.54 -13.58 2.84
N GLU A 47 -5.46 -13.53 2.07
CA GLU A 47 -4.41 -14.55 2.07
C GLU A 47 -3.09 -13.94 2.51
N SER A 48 -2.24 -14.71 3.17
CA SER A 48 -0.92 -14.24 3.60
C SER A 48 0.18 -14.49 2.58
N CYS A 49 -0.09 -15.24 1.50
CA CYS A 49 0.88 -15.60 0.46
C CYS A 49 0.15 -16.10 -0.80
N GLY A 50 0.90 -16.33 -1.88
CA GLY A 50 0.43 -17.06 -3.06
C GLY A 50 -0.27 -16.20 -4.12
N GLY A 51 -0.43 -14.89 -3.87
CA GLY A 51 -0.91 -13.90 -4.84
C GLY A 51 -2.42 -13.87 -5.13
N CYS A 52 -3.19 -14.86 -4.69
CA CYS A 52 -4.65 -14.87 -4.86
C CYS A 52 -5.42 -14.15 -3.74
N GLY A 53 -4.71 -13.51 -2.79
CA GLY A 53 -5.34 -12.72 -1.74
C GLY A 53 -6.07 -11.51 -2.32
N ILE A 54 -7.22 -11.18 -1.73
CA ILE A 54 -7.99 -10.00 -2.07
C ILE A 54 -7.76 -8.95 -0.98
N GLY A 55 -7.15 -7.85 -1.39
CA GLY A 55 -6.87 -6.71 -0.56
C GLY A 55 -8.11 -5.84 -0.38
N ARG A 56 -8.33 -5.34 0.84
CA ARG A 56 -9.47 -4.49 1.19
C ARG A 56 -9.05 -3.35 2.10
N ARG A 57 -9.48 -2.15 1.71
CA ARG A 57 -9.52 -0.93 2.54
C ARG A 57 -10.66 -0.05 2.07
N THR A 58 -11.14 0.81 2.96
CA THR A 58 -12.22 1.75 2.68
C THR A 58 -11.81 3.18 3.03
N ARG A 59 -12.50 4.17 2.46
CA ARG A 59 -12.42 5.57 2.90
C ARG A 59 -13.78 6.22 2.75
N THR A 60 -14.06 7.23 3.56
CA THR A 60 -15.35 7.93 3.57
C THR A 60 -15.28 9.20 2.73
N CYS A 61 -16.29 9.46 1.90
CA CYS A 61 -16.40 10.72 1.19
C CYS A 61 -16.87 11.84 2.14
N LEU A 62 -16.17 12.97 2.10
CA LEU A 62 -16.43 14.15 2.93
C LEU A 62 -17.11 15.27 2.14
N SER A 63 -17.32 15.09 0.84
CA SER A 63 -18.01 16.05 -0.03
C SER A 63 -19.51 15.81 -0.09
N ALA A 64 -20.25 16.76 -0.69
CA ALA A 64 -21.66 16.58 -1.00
C ALA A 64 -21.87 15.32 -1.88
N SER A 65 -22.99 14.62 -1.68
CA SER A 65 -23.24 13.27 -2.18
C SER A 65 -23.10 13.12 -3.71
N ASN A 66 -23.29 14.21 -4.45
CA ASN A 66 -23.18 14.26 -5.91
C ASN A 66 -21.74 14.35 -6.44
N ALA A 67 -20.74 14.54 -5.57
CA ALA A 67 -19.33 14.61 -5.94
C ALA A 67 -18.60 13.27 -5.76
N CYS A 68 -19.19 12.31 -5.05
CA CYS A 68 -18.59 11.03 -4.70
C CYS A 68 -18.99 9.93 -5.70
N ILE A 69 -18.12 8.96 -5.95
CA ILE A 69 -18.43 7.81 -6.83
C ILE A 69 -19.50 6.93 -6.18
N ASP A 70 -19.29 6.61 -4.92
CA ASP A 70 -20.28 6.02 -4.02
C ASP A 70 -20.71 7.09 -3.02
N THR A 71 -22.00 7.11 -2.68
CA THR A 71 -22.62 8.19 -1.89
C THR A 71 -21.96 8.44 -0.54
N THR A 72 -21.15 7.50 -0.03
CA THR A 72 -20.44 7.67 1.26
C THR A 72 -19.07 6.96 1.36
N THR A 73 -18.82 5.84 0.67
CA THR A 73 -17.62 5.01 0.94
C THR A 73 -17.02 4.45 -0.34
N GLU A 74 -15.70 4.58 -0.51
CA GLU A 74 -14.97 3.98 -1.61
C GLU A 74 -14.20 2.73 -1.16
N PHE A 75 -14.13 1.73 -2.03
CA PHE A 75 -13.43 0.47 -1.79
C PHE A 75 -12.25 0.31 -2.74
N ASN A 76 -11.15 -0.24 -2.23
CA ASN A 76 -10.03 -0.68 -3.05
C ASN A 76 -9.91 -2.20 -2.96
N HIS A 77 -10.05 -2.88 -4.11
CA HIS A 77 -9.96 -4.32 -4.28
C HIS A 77 -8.81 -4.66 -5.23
N GLU A 78 -7.64 -4.88 -4.68
CA GLU A 78 -6.44 -5.27 -5.45
C GLU A 78 -5.91 -6.62 -4.97
N SER A 79 -5.20 -7.33 -5.84
CA SER A 79 -4.53 -8.57 -5.42
C SER A 79 -3.38 -8.24 -4.46
N CYS A 80 -3.14 -9.12 -3.50
CA CYS A 80 -2.14 -8.89 -2.46
C CYS A 80 -1.33 -10.14 -2.13
N ASN A 81 -0.22 -9.90 -1.46
CA ASN A 81 0.71 -10.93 -0.98
C ASN A 81 1.16 -11.86 -2.12
N GLN A 82 1.70 -11.25 -3.18
CA GLN A 82 2.25 -11.94 -4.35
C GLN A 82 3.50 -12.75 -4.04
N HIS A 83 4.04 -12.75 -2.82
CA HIS A 83 5.17 -13.62 -2.52
C HIS A 83 4.73 -15.10 -2.45
N PRO A 84 5.63 -16.03 -2.80
CA PRO A 84 5.38 -17.47 -2.68
C PRO A 84 5.00 -17.89 -1.25
N CYS A 85 4.13 -18.89 -1.16
CA CYS A 85 3.84 -19.56 0.11
C CYS A 85 5.00 -20.48 0.56
N PRO A 86 5.15 -20.70 1.88
CA PRO A 86 6.14 -21.63 2.41
C PRO A 86 5.84 -23.08 1.99
N PHE A 87 6.84 -23.93 2.15
CA PHE A 87 6.71 -25.37 1.88
C PHE A 87 5.55 -26.00 2.66
N GLY A 88 4.88 -26.98 2.04
CA GLY A 88 3.69 -27.64 2.60
C GLY A 88 2.36 -26.97 2.21
N LYS A 89 2.41 -25.84 1.50
CA LYS A 89 1.26 -25.22 0.83
C LYS A 89 1.51 -25.15 -0.68
N ARG A 90 0.46 -24.88 -1.46
CA ARG A 90 0.65 -24.49 -2.86
C ARG A 90 1.43 -23.18 -2.90
N ILE A 91 2.52 -23.14 -3.64
CA ILE A 91 3.44 -21.99 -3.75
C ILE A 91 2.70 -20.73 -4.22
N CYS A 92 1.90 -20.87 -5.28
CA CYS A 92 0.99 -19.86 -5.79
C CYS A 92 -0.43 -20.45 -5.89
N CYS A 93 -1.45 -19.62 -5.74
CA CYS A 93 -2.85 -20.04 -5.71
C CYS A 93 -3.65 -19.47 -6.88
N GLY A 94 -4.77 -20.13 -7.22
CA GLY A 94 -5.59 -19.76 -8.37
C GLY A 94 -4.83 -19.91 -9.68
N ASN A 95 -4.88 -18.85 -10.51
CA ASN A 95 -4.22 -18.81 -11.82
C ASN A 95 -2.81 -18.23 -11.76
N TYR A 96 -2.27 -17.96 -10.57
CA TYR A 96 -0.94 -17.39 -10.44
C TYR A 96 0.15 -18.45 -10.58
N ARG A 97 1.20 -18.14 -11.34
CA ARG A 97 2.40 -18.98 -11.51
C ARG A 97 3.60 -18.36 -10.82
N LEU A 98 4.53 -19.21 -10.39
CA LEU A 98 5.81 -18.77 -9.84
C LEU A 98 6.64 -18.13 -10.97
N GLY A 99 7.02 -16.87 -10.78
CA GLY A 99 7.93 -16.14 -11.65
C GLY A 99 8.90 -15.30 -10.84
N GLN A 100 9.68 -14.48 -11.54
CA GLN A 100 10.66 -13.57 -10.93
C GLN A 100 10.41 -12.14 -11.41
N ILE A 101 10.31 -11.20 -10.48
CA ILE A 101 10.21 -9.76 -10.75
C ILE A 101 11.30 -9.08 -9.94
N GLU A 102 12.16 -8.29 -10.59
CA GLU A 102 13.25 -7.56 -9.93
C GLU A 102 14.14 -8.45 -9.04
N GLY A 103 14.44 -9.66 -9.49
CA GLY A 103 15.29 -10.62 -8.77
C GLY A 103 14.58 -11.40 -7.64
N HIS A 104 13.33 -11.08 -7.32
CA HIS A 104 12.56 -11.74 -6.26
C HIS A 104 11.50 -12.67 -6.84
N PHE A 105 11.27 -13.81 -6.18
CA PHE A 105 10.20 -14.71 -6.57
C PHE A 105 8.84 -14.12 -6.21
N ALA A 106 7.93 -14.13 -7.17
CA ALA A 106 6.56 -13.66 -7.01
C ALA A 106 5.59 -14.58 -7.78
N CYS A 107 4.36 -14.61 -7.30
CA CYS A 107 3.21 -15.20 -7.93
C CYS A 107 2.64 -14.18 -8.90
N ILE A 108 2.68 -14.50 -10.20
CA ILE A 108 2.30 -13.62 -11.31
C ILE A 108 1.08 -14.22 -12.01
N PRO A 109 0.07 -13.42 -12.39
CA PRO A 109 -1.05 -13.89 -13.20
C PRO A 109 -0.60 -14.54 -14.51
#